data_AF-A0A553KG76-F1
#
_entry.id   AF-A0A553KG76-F1
#
_cell.length_a   1.000
_cell.length_b   1.000
_cell.length_c   1.000
_cell.angle_alpha   90.00
_cell.angle_beta   90.00
_cell.angle_gamma   90.00
#
_symmetry.space_group_name_H-M   'P 1'
#
loop_
_entity.id
_entity.type
_entity.pdbx_description
1 polymer ?
#
loop_
_entity_poly.entity_id
_entity_poly.type
_entity_poly.pdbx_seq_one_letter_code
_entity_poly.pdbx_strand_id
1 'polypeptide(L)' 'MATERKQVAFNVDDPLEKACWEYANGINFSKWVKDRLKQVVLSIQAQRAQKENRPGGGGHIRA' A
#
# COMPACT_ATOMS: atom_id res chain seq x y z
N MET A 1 -11.34 0.40 14.62
CA MET A 1 -11.76 1.77 14.94
C MET A 1 -11.16 2.69 13.89
N ALA A 2 -11.89 3.01 12.81
CA ALA A 2 -11.42 3.99 11.84
C ALA A 2 -11.75 5.37 12.42
N THR A 3 -10.76 6.05 12.98
CA THR A 3 -10.89 7.45 13.40
C THR A 3 -11.29 8.28 12.17
N GLU A 4 -12.39 9.02 12.29
CA GLU A 4 -12.89 9.89 11.23
C GLU A 4 -11.79 10.88 10.84
N ARG A 5 -11.38 10.86 9.56
CA ARG A 5 -10.29 11.70 9.08
C ARG A 5 -10.85 13.09 8.80
N LYS A 6 -10.61 14.03 9.71
CA LYS A 6 -10.90 15.44 9.46
C LYS A 6 -9.95 15.97 8.40
N GLN A 7 -10.50 16.60 7.37
CA GLN A 7 -9.70 17.24 6.33
C GLN A 7 -8.95 18.44 6.93
N VAL A 8 -7.63 18.52 6.69
CA VAL A 8 -6.82 19.68 7.06
C VAL A 8 -7.05 20.76 5.99
N ALA A 9 -7.55 21.93 6.40
CA ALA A 9 -7.72 23.09 5.54
C ALA A 9 -6.54 24.04 5.75
N PHE A 10 -5.97 24.53 4.65
CA PHE A 10 -4.93 25.56 4.64
C PHE A 10 -5.51 26.83 4.03
N ASN A 11 -5.17 27.98 4.59
CA ASN A 11 -5.45 29.28 4.01
C ASN A 11 -4.41 29.58 2.91
N VAL A 12 -4.83 29.46 1.65
CA VAL A 12 -3.94 29.68 0.50
C VAL A 12 -3.62 31.15 0.22
N ASP A 13 -4.31 32.07 0.88
CA ASP A 13 -4.04 33.51 0.78
C ASP A 13 -2.84 33.95 1.65
N ASP A 14 -2.48 33.15 2.67
CA ASP A 14 -1.27 33.35 3.45
C ASP A 14 -0.06 32.66 2.78
N PRO A 15 1.04 33.38 2.48
CA PRO A 15 2.19 32.81 1.78
C PRO A 15 2.86 31.63 2.50
N LEU A 16 2.85 31.61 3.83
CA LEU A 16 3.45 30.53 4.63
C LEU A 16 2.55 29.29 4.60
N GLU A 17 1.25 29.45 4.83
CA GLU A 17 0.30 28.35 4.74
C GLU A 17 0.21 27.75 3.34
N LYS A 18 0.34 28.58 2.29
CA LYS A 18 0.45 28.11 0.91
C LYS A 18 1.67 27.23 0.69
N ALA A 19 2.86 27.64 1.16
CA ALA A 19 4.08 26.84 1.04
C ALA A 19 3.95 25.50 1.79
N CYS A 20 3.32 25.51 2.96
CA CYS A 20 3.01 24.30 3.72
C CYS A 20 2.03 23.38 2.97
N TRP A 21 1.00 23.93 2.33
CA TRP A 21 0.05 23.19 1.52
C TRP A 21 0.70 22.55 0.29
N GLU A 22 1.57 23.28 -0.40
CA GLU A 22 2.32 22.77 -1.56
C GLU A 22 3.26 21.63 -1.16
N TYR A 23 3.99 21.80 -0.04
CA TYR A 23 4.86 20.75 0.51
C TYR A 23 4.07 19.51 0.93
N ALA A 24 2.95 19.68 1.64
CA ALA A 24 2.09 18.59 2.07
C ALA A 24 1.48 17.81 0.89
N ASN A 25 1.08 18.49 -0.19
CA ASN A 25 0.61 17.83 -1.41
C ASN A 25 1.74 17.12 -2.18
N GLY A 26 2.96 17.65 -2.13
CA GLY A 26 4.15 17.00 -2.68
C GLY A 26 4.46 15.67 -1.98
N ILE A 27 4.23 15.59 -0.66
CA ILE A 27 4.38 14.36 0.12
C ILE A 27 3.12 13.52 0.00
N ASN A 28 2.91 12.92 -1.17
CA ASN A 28 1.88 11.91 -1.31
C ASN A 28 2.34 10.59 -0.68
N PHE A 29 2.32 10.53 0.66
CA PHE A 29 2.69 9.34 1.44
C PHE A 29 1.90 8.11 0.96
N SER A 30 0.63 8.27 0.62
CA SER A 30 -0.20 7.19 0.08
C SER A 30 0.34 6.64 -1.23
N LYS A 31 0.81 7.50 -2.14
CA LYS A 31 1.45 7.10 -3.40
C LYS A 31 2.78 6.40 -3.14
N TRP A 32 3.63 6.97 -2.28
CA TRP A 32 4.92 6.37 -1.91
C TRP A 32 4.74 4.97 -1.29
N VAL A 33 3.79 4.82 -0.35
CA VAL A 33 3.46 3.53 0.27
C VAL A 33 2.97 2.54 -0.77
N LYS A 34 2.08 2.94 -1.69
CA LYS A 34 1.60 2.07 -2.77
C LYS A 34 2.74 1.62 -3.68
N ASP A 35 3.62 2.52 -4.08
CA ASP A 35 4.75 2.19 -4.94
C ASP A 35 5.70 1.20 -4.28
N ARG A 36 5.98 1.37 -2.98
CA ARG A 36 6.89 0.48 -2.24
C ARG A 36 6.24 -0.86 -1.87
N LEU A 37 4.99 -0.85 -1.41
CA LEU A 37 4.27 -2.05 -0.99
C LEU A 37 3.77 -2.90 -2.15
N LYS A 38 3.53 -2.31 -3.34
CA LYS A 38 3.08 -3.07 -4.52
C LYS A 38 4.02 -4.23 -4.82
N GLN A 39 5.33 -4.00 -4.80
CA GLN A 39 6.31 -5.06 -5.06
C GLN A 39 6.27 -6.18 -4.01
N VAL A 40 6.07 -5.81 -2.73
CA VAL A 40 5.96 -6.77 -1.63
C VAL A 40 4.67 -7.59 -1.73
N VAL A 41 3.56 -6.96 -2.10
CA VAL A 41 2.29 -7.67 -2.29
C VAL A 41 2.38 -8.63 -3.48
N LEU A 42 2.99 -8.20 -4.59
CA LEU A 42 3.20 -9.04 -5.77
C LEU A 42 4.11 -10.24 -5.46
N SER A 43 5.17 -10.06 -4.67
CA SER A 43 6.04 -11.18 -4.27
C SER A 43 5.33 -12.17 -3.34
N ILE A 44 4.51 -11.70 -2.40
CA ILE A 44 3.69 -12.57 -1.55
C ILE A 44 2.68 -13.36 -2.39
N GLN A 45 2.03 -12.73 -3.38
CA GLN A 45 1.10 -13.41 -4.28
C GLN A 45 1.81 -14.46 -5.14
N ALA A 46 3.00 -14.15 -5.68
CA ALA A 46 3.80 -15.10 -6.43
C ALA A 46 4.23 -16.31 -5.59
N GLN A 47 4.64 -16.08 -4.33
CA GLN A 47 4.96 -17.18 -3.39
C GLN A 47 3.75 -18.07 -3.10
N ARG A 48 2.55 -17.48 -2.95
CA ARG A 48 1.31 -18.25 -2.76
C ARG A 48 0.98 -19.07 -4.02
N ALA A 49 1.07 -18.49 -5.21
CA ALA A 49 0.83 -19.17 -6.46
C ALA A 49 1.83 -20.32 -6.72
N GLN A 50 3.11 -20.15 -6.36
CA GLN A 50 4.11 -21.23 -6.43
C GLN A 50 3.84 -22.34 -5.42
N LYS A 51 3.35 -22.01 -4.23
CA LYS A 51 3.00 -23.02 -3.22
C LYS A 51 1.79 -23.86 -3.65
N GLU A 52 0.84 -23.24 -4.34
CA GLU A 52 -0.35 -23.90 -4.92
C GLU A 52 0.01 -24.77 -6.15
N ASN A 53 0.96 -24.33 -6.98
CA ASN A 53 1.42 -25.07 -8.16
C ASN A 53 2.52 -26.11 -7.88
N ARG A 54 2.77 -26.51 -6.62
CA ARG A 54 3.73 -27.58 -6.34
C ARG A 54 3.09 -28.93 -6.75
N PRO A 55 3.63 -29.65 -7.76
CA PRO A 55 3.19 -31.00 -8.04
C PRO A 55 3.78 -31.90 -6.95
N GLY A 56 3.00 -32.16 -5.90
CA GLY A 56 3.46 -33.00 -4.79
C GLY A 56 2.60 -33.00 -3.53
N GLY A 57 1.36 -32.51 -3.60
CA GLY A 57 0.39 -32.58 -2.50
C GLY A 57 -0.85 -33.43 -2.82
N GLY A 58 -0.80 -34.25 -3.89
CA GLY A 58 -1.84 -35.21 -4.22
C GLY A 58 -1.49 -36.56 -3.61
N GLY A 59 -2.36 -37.04 -2.72
CA GLY A 59 -2.18 -38.30 -2.02
C GLY A 59 -2.18 -39.54 -2.93
N HIS A 60 -1.70 -40.63 -2.34
CA HIS A 60 -2.16 -42.03 -2.49
C HIS A 60 -0.97 -43.00 -2.41
N ILE A 61 -0.86 -43.79 -1.31
CA ILE A 61 -0.37 -45.19 -1.24
C ILE A 61 -0.75 -45.70 0.17
N ARG A 62 -1.37 -46.85 0.48
CA ARG A 62 -2.10 -47.96 -0.18
C ARG A 62 -2.86 -48.73 0.94
N ALA A 63 -3.89 -49.45 0.51
CA ALA A 63 -4.50 -50.68 1.08
C ALA A 63 -4.99 -50.67 2.54
#